data_AF-A0A955CDB0-F1
#
_entry.id   AF-A0A955CDB0-F1
#
_cell.length_a   1.000
_cell.length_b   1.000
_cell.length_c   1.000
_cell.angle_alpha   90.00
_cell.angle_beta   90.00
_cell.angle_gamma   90.00
#
_symmetry.space_group_name_H-M   'P 1'
#
loop_
_entity.id
_entity.type
_entity.pdbx_description
1 polymer ?
#
loop_
_entity_poly.entity_id
_entity_poly.type
_entity_poly.pdbx_seq_one_letter_code
_entity_poly.pdbx_strand_id
1 'polypeptide(L)'
;MKMKFRSVWISDVHLGSRDAQSEPFHHFLDTIRCDNLYLVGDIIDIWALKKAFFWPKQYNEVMHKLLKRARKGARVVYIPGNHDEF
;
A
#
# COMPACT_ATOMS: atom_id res chain seq x y z
N MET A 1 2.95 15.90 14.93
CA MET A 1 4.10 16.04 14.00
C MET A 1 4.30 14.71 13.29
N LYS A 2 4.60 14.67 11.97
CA LYS A 2 4.85 13.38 11.28
C LYS A 2 6.29 12.91 11.52
N MET A 3 6.49 11.62 11.77
CA MET A 3 7.82 11.01 11.82
C MET A 3 8.47 11.10 10.43
N LYS A 4 9.75 11.48 10.38
CA LYS A 4 10.49 11.61 9.13
C LYS A 4 11.48 10.46 9.00
N PHE A 5 11.44 9.79 7.86
CA PHE A 5 12.38 8.74 7.49
C PHE A 5 13.01 9.07 6.15
N ARG A 6 14.24 8.62 5.90
CA ARG A 6 14.82 8.69 4.55
C ARG A 6 14.13 7.70 3.62
N SER A 7 13.93 6.47 4.09
CA SER A 7 13.37 5.38 3.31
C SER A 7 12.47 4.50 4.18
N VAL A 8 11.40 3.97 3.59
CA VAL A 8 10.45 3.05 4.22
C VAL A 8 10.18 1.88 3.27
N TRP A 9 10.14 0.67 3.80
CA TRP A 9 9.80 -0.57 3.09
C TRP A 9 8.54 -1.17 3.69
N ILE A 10 7.63 -1.63 2.83
CA ILE A 10 6.34 -2.22 3.21
C ILE A 10 6.07 -3.39 2.26
N SER A 11 5.62 -4.51 2.78
CA SER A 11 5.19 -5.70 2.04
C SER A 11 3.92 -6.27 2.67
N ASP A 12 3.32 -7.28 2.01
CA ASP A 12 2.30 -8.16 2.59
C ASP A 12 1.06 -7.44 3.14
N VAL A 13 0.57 -6.44 2.41
CA VAL A 13 -0.66 -5.72 2.77
C VAL A 13 -1.90 -6.47 2.31
N HIS A 14 -1.82 -7.18 1.17
CA HIS A 14 -2.87 -8.03 0.61
C HIS A 14 -4.22 -7.32 0.37
N LEU A 15 -4.22 -6.07 -0.12
CA LEU A 15 -5.45 -5.36 -0.48
C LEU A 15 -6.25 -6.17 -1.50
N GLY A 16 -7.47 -6.54 -1.16
CA GLY A 16 -8.30 -7.47 -1.93
C GLY A 16 -8.71 -8.69 -1.12
N SER A 17 -7.93 -9.04 -0.09
CA SER A 17 -8.29 -9.99 0.94
C SER A 17 -9.10 -9.33 2.06
N ARG A 18 -10.04 -10.06 2.67
CA ARG A 18 -10.85 -9.57 3.81
C ARG A 18 -10.02 -9.34 5.08
N ASP A 19 -8.90 -10.05 5.20
CA ASP A 19 -8.01 -10.00 6.37
C ASP A 19 -6.94 -8.91 6.25
N ALA A 20 -6.91 -8.19 5.12
CA ALA A 20 -5.95 -7.13 4.85
C ALA A 20 -6.02 -6.04 5.92
N GLN A 21 -4.85 -5.71 6.50
CA GLN A 21 -4.72 -4.72 7.56
C GLN A 21 -4.70 -3.29 6.99
N SER A 22 -5.72 -2.94 6.19
CA SER A 22 -5.77 -1.67 5.46
C SER A 22 -5.89 -0.45 6.37
N GLU A 23 -6.59 -0.56 7.50
CA GLU A 23 -6.76 0.54 8.45
C GLU A 23 -5.46 0.88 9.20
N PRO A 24 -4.76 -0.11 9.81
CA PRO A 24 -3.41 0.12 10.34
C PRO A 24 -2.45 0.68 9.28
N PHE A 25 -2.49 0.17 8.05
CA PHE A 25 -1.64 0.67 6.97
C PHE A 25 -1.98 2.11 6.58
N HIS A 26 -3.27 2.43 6.43
CA HIS A 26 -3.73 3.79 6.18
C HIS A 26 -3.27 4.74 7.27
N HIS A 27 -3.42 4.36 8.54
CA HIS A 27 -2.98 5.14 9.69
C HIS A 27 -1.45 5.34 9.69
N PHE A 28 -0.68 4.30 9.43
CA PHE A 28 0.78 4.38 9.30
C PHE A 28 1.21 5.38 8.21
N LEU A 29 0.55 5.35 7.05
CA LEU A 29 0.76 6.35 6.00
C LEU A 29 0.39 7.77 6.43
N ASP A 30 -0.41 7.98 7.48
CA ASP A 30 -0.69 9.30 8.02
C ASP A 30 0.34 9.78 9.04
N THR A 31 0.98 8.87 9.77
CA THR A 31 1.95 9.23 10.81
C THR A 31 3.36 9.52 10.29
N ILE A 32 3.70 9.09 9.07
CA ILE A 32 5.07 9.17 8.53
C ILE A 32 5.22 10.13 7.35
N ARG A 33 6.45 10.56 7.04
CA ARG A 33 6.92 11.09 5.75
C ARG A 33 8.22 10.40 5.38
N CYS A 34 8.42 10.15 4.09
CA CYS A 34 9.61 9.50 3.58
C CYS A 34 9.98 10.02 2.18
N ASP A 35 11.28 10.08 1.88
CA ASP A 35 11.76 10.43 0.55
C ASP A 35 11.62 9.23 -0.40
N ASN A 36 11.89 8.02 0.10
CA ASN A 36 11.69 6.77 -0.62
C ASN A 36 10.67 5.87 0.08
N LEU A 37 9.70 5.37 -0.68
CA LEU A 37 8.73 4.37 -0.24
C LEU A 37 8.82 3.16 -1.18
N TYR A 38 9.28 2.03 -0.65
CA TYR A 38 9.38 0.77 -1.36
C TYR A 38 8.21 -0.12 -0.94
N LEU A 39 7.39 -0.49 -1.92
CA LEU A 39 6.31 -1.45 -1.81
C LEU A 39 6.83 -2.76 -2.39
N VAL A 40 7.20 -3.71 -1.52
CA VAL A 40 8.02 -4.87 -1.86
C VAL A 40 7.23 -6.15 -1.71
N GLY A 41 6.31 -6.35 -2.65
CA GLY A 41 5.50 -7.55 -2.76
C GLY A 41 4.20 -7.51 -1.97
N ASP A 42 3.22 -8.21 -2.53
CA ASP A 42 1.93 -8.58 -1.95
C ASP A 42 1.17 -7.39 -1.37
N ILE A 43 1.11 -6.30 -2.13
CA ILE A 43 0.32 -5.13 -1.74
C ILE A 43 -1.14 -5.30 -2.17
N ILE A 44 -1.37 -5.92 -3.33
CA ILE A 44 -2.70 -6.16 -3.91
C ILE A 44 -2.86 -7.67 -4.14
N ASP A 45 -3.80 -8.30 -3.45
CA ASP A 45 -4.08 -9.72 -3.63
C ASP A 45 -5.02 -9.92 -4.83
N ILE A 46 -4.46 -10.07 -6.03
CA ILE A 46 -5.23 -10.32 -7.26
C ILE A 46 -5.91 -11.69 -7.20
N TRP A 47 -5.29 -12.67 -6.55
CA TRP A 47 -5.87 -14.00 -6.42
C TRP A 47 -7.17 -13.95 -5.59
N ALA A 48 -7.18 -13.21 -4.48
CA ALA A 48 -8.40 -12.98 -3.70
C ALA A 48 -9.47 -12.25 -4.52
N LEU A 49 -9.08 -11.21 -5.26
CA LEU A 49 -10.00 -10.44 -6.11
C LEU A 49 -10.62 -11.27 -7.24
N LYS A 50 -9.85 -12.19 -7.84
CA LYS A 50 -10.35 -13.13 -8.87
C LYS A 50 -11.34 -14.13 -8.27
N LYS A 51 -11.13 -14.59 -7.03
CA LYS A 51 -12.02 -15.54 -6.35
C LYS A 51 -13.35 -14.89 -5.95
N ALA A 52 -13.28 -13.72 -5.33
CA ALA A 52 -14.46 -12.94 -4.96
C ALA A 52 -14.06 -11.46 -4.87
N PHE A 53 -14.65 -10.64 -5.73
CA PHE A 53 -14.34 -9.22 -5.74
C PHE A 53 -14.71 -8.58 -4.39
N PHE A 54 -13.69 -8.12 -3.66
CA PHE A 54 -13.83 -7.40 -2.40
C PHE A 54 -12.91 -6.19 -2.39
N TRP A 55 -13.49 -5.01 -2.58
CA TRP A 55 -12.73 -3.77 -2.65
C TRP A 55 -13.47 -2.63 -1.93
N PRO A 56 -13.42 -2.59 -0.59
CA PRO A 56 -14.04 -1.53 0.19
C PRO A 56 -13.39 -0.16 -0.06
N LYS A 57 -14.12 0.91 0.25
CA LYS A 57 -13.69 2.30 0.03
C LYS A 57 -12.32 2.60 0.64
N GLN A 58 -12.01 2.02 1.80
CA GLN A 58 -10.75 2.20 2.52
C GLN A 58 -9.52 1.79 1.67
N TYR A 59 -9.66 0.81 0.78
CA TYR A 59 -8.54 0.38 -0.08
C TYR A 59 -8.23 1.46 -1.12
N ASN A 60 -9.27 2.11 -1.68
CA ASN A 60 -9.08 3.28 -2.54
C ASN A 60 -8.40 4.43 -1.81
N GLU A 61 -8.71 4.65 -0.53
CA GLU A 61 -8.08 5.70 0.27
C GLU A 61 -6.57 5.45 0.46
N VAL A 62 -6.18 4.20 0.71
CA VAL A 62 -4.77 3.78 0.72
C VAL A 62 -4.10 4.06 -0.62
N MET A 63 -4.69 3.62 -1.74
CA MET A 63 -4.14 3.83 -3.08
C MET A 63 -3.99 5.32 -3.40
N HIS A 64 -5.00 6.13 -3.08
CA HIS A 64 -4.92 7.58 -3.26
C HIS A 64 -3.82 8.23 -2.43
N LYS A 65 -3.56 7.76 -1.20
CA LYS A 65 -2.45 8.27 -0.38
C LYS A 65 -1.09 7.92 -1.00
N LEU A 66 -0.90 6.70 -1.48
CA LEU A 66 0.32 6.28 -2.16
C LEU A 66 0.58 7.16 -3.40
N LEU A 67 -0.42 7.33 -4.26
CA LEU A 67 -0.33 8.20 -5.44
C LEU A 67 -0.08 9.68 -5.08
N LYS A 68 -0.75 10.18 -4.03
CA LYS A 68 -0.56 11.55 -3.54
C LYS A 68 0.86 11.78 -3.03
N ARG A 69 1.50 10.78 -2.43
CA ARG A 69 2.92 10.85 -2.01
C ARG A 69 3.84 10.95 -3.21
N ALA A 70 3.63 10.09 -4.22
CA ALA A 70 4.38 10.14 -5.47
C ALA A 70 4.29 11.53 -6.13
N ARG A 71 3.06 12.07 -6.27
CA ARG A 71 2.82 13.42 -6.82
C ARG A 71 3.46 14.56 -6.00
N LYS A 72 3.73 14.33 -4.71
CA LYS A 72 4.39 15.30 -3.83
C LYS A 72 5.91 15.16 -3.80
N GLY A 73 6.48 14.31 -4.65
CA GLY A 73 7.93 14.17 -4.83
C GLY A 73 8.57 13.00 -4.07
N ALA A 74 7.80 12.19 -3.33
CA ALA A 74 8.36 10.96 -2.77
C ALA A 74 8.60 9.95 -3.91
N ARG A 75 9.77 9.31 -3.93
CA ARG A 75 10.03 8.18 -4.82
C ARG A 75 9.27 6.96 -4.32
N VAL A 76 8.20 6.57 -5.01
CA VAL A 76 7.43 5.35 -4.71
C VAL A 76 7.82 4.27 -5.70
N VAL A 77 8.37 3.15 -5.21
CA VAL A 77 8.79 2.00 -6.02
C VAL A 77 7.89 0.83 -5.68
N TYR A 78 7.29 0.23 -6.71
CA TYR A 78 6.46 -0.97 -6.58
C TYR A 78 7.20 -2.17 -7.17
N ILE A 79 7.33 -3.22 -6.37
CA ILE A 79 7.89 -4.51 -6.76
C ILE A 79 6.76 -5.52 -6.54
N PRO A 80 6.26 -6.17 -7.60
CA PRO A 80 5.23 -7.21 -7.47
C PRO A 80 5.72 -8.38 -6.60
N GLY A 81 4.81 -8.95 -5.83
CA GLY A 81 4.95 -10.23 -5.14
C GLY A 81 4.14 -11.32 -5.83
N ASN A 82 4.12 -12.52 -5.28
CA ASN A 82 3.49 -13.67 -5.94
C ASN A 82 1.96 -13.55 -6.03
N HIS A 83 1.32 -12.81 -5.13
CA HIS A 83 -0.13 -12.57 -5.18
C HIS A 83 -0.53 -11.47 -6.18
N ASP A 84 0.42 -10.61 -6.54
CA ASP A 84 0.20 -9.48 -7.45
C ASP A 84 0.38 -9.87 -8.94
N GLU A 85 0.76 -11.11 -9.24
CA GLU A 85 0.98 -11.61 -10.60
C GLU A 85 -0.34 -12.08 -11.26
N PHE A 86 -0.48 -11.73 -12.55
CA PHE A 86 -1.68 -11.98 -13.37
C PHE A 86 -1.74 -13.36 -13.99
#